data_AF-A0A1V9B719-F1
#
_entry.id   AF-A0A1V9B719-F1
#
_cell.length_a   1.000
_cell.length_b   1.000
_cell.length_c   1.000
_cell.angle_alpha   90.00
_cell.angle_beta   90.00
_cell.angle_gamma   90.00
#
_symmetry.space_group_name_H-M   'P 1'
#
loop_
_entity.id
_entity.type
_entity.pdbx_description
1 polymer ?
#
loop_
_entity_poly.entity_id
_entity_poly.type
_entity_poly.pdbx_seq_one_letter_code
_entity_poly.pdbx_strand_id
1 'polypeptide(L)' 'MKILDKRLSTLIDANIQDLALAQMRLLQLEAYDALHYAIATYHHYDYFATLDGDFVHHLYSQHSDPATITKIVKIA' A
#
# COMPACT_ATOMS: atom_id res chain seq x y z
N MET A 1 -21.89 9.90 -15.64
CA MET A 1 -21.39 9.64 -14.27
C MET A 1 -22.12 10.57 -13.30
N LYS A 2 -22.77 10.04 -12.26
CA LYS A 2 -23.58 10.86 -11.33
C LYS A 2 -22.65 11.55 -10.33
N ILE A 3 -23.04 12.73 -9.83
CA ILE A 3 -22.23 13.55 -8.90
C ILE A 3 -21.80 12.78 -7.64
N LEU A 4 -22.62 11.80 -7.22
CA LEU A 4 -22.35 10.95 -6.07
C LEU A 4 -21.14 10.02 -6.28
N ASP A 5 -21.00 9.43 -7.46
CA ASP A 5 -19.90 8.52 -7.82
C ASP A 5 -18.55 9.25 -7.76
N LYS A 6 -18.53 10.50 -8.22
CA LYS A 6 -17.33 11.35 -8.19
C LYS A 6 -16.88 11.66 -6.77
N ARG A 7 -17.82 11.92 -5.85
CA ARG A 7 -17.50 12.21 -4.45
C ARG A 7 -16.96 10.99 -3.70
N LEU A 8 -17.54 9.82 -3.97
CA LEU A 8 -17.05 8.55 -3.45
C LEU A 8 -15.63 8.26 -3.94
N SER A 9 -15.35 8.44 -5.23
CA SER A 9 -14.01 8.32 -5.80
C SER A 9 -13.00 9.22 -5.09
N THR A 10 -13.32 10.51 -4.92
CA THR A 10 -12.40 11.46 -4.26
C THR A 10 -12.13 11.14 -2.79
N LEU A 11 -13.08 10.53 -2.09
CA LEU A 11 -12.90 10.10 -0.70
C LEU A 11 -11.99 8.87 -0.62
N ILE A 12 -12.15 7.92 -1.55
CA ILE A 12 -11.26 6.76 -1.66
C ILE A 12 -9.83 7.22 -1.95
N ASP A 13 -9.64 8.13 -2.91
CA ASP A 13 -8.33 8.67 -3.25
C ASP A 13 -7.66 9.35 -2.06
N ALA A 14 -8.40 10.13 -1.27
CA ALA A 14 -7.88 10.78 -0.07
C ALA A 14 -7.43 9.76 1.00
N ASN A 15 -8.23 8.73 1.26
CA ASN A 15 -7.88 7.69 2.23
C ASN A 15 -6.63 6.91 1.81
N ILE A 16 -6.48 6.62 0.52
CA ILE A 16 -5.29 5.93 -0.02
C ILE A 16 -4.06 6.83 0.12
N GLN A 17 -4.18 8.14 -0.14
CA GLN A 17 -3.08 9.10 0.03
C GLN A 17 -2.64 9.24 1.49
N ASP A 18 -3.59 9.31 2.43
CA ASP A 18 -3.28 9.37 3.86
C ASP A 18 -2.58 8.08 4.34
N LEU A 19 -3.04 6.93 3.86
CA LEU A 19 -2.41 5.64 4.14
C LEU A 19 -1.00 5.56 3.55
N ALA A 20 -0.80 6.02 2.31
CA ALA A 20 0.51 6.08 1.68
C ALA A 20 1.46 6.97 2.47
N LEU A 21 1.01 8.16 2.88
CA LEU A 21 1.82 9.08 3.68
C LEU A 21 2.23 8.46 5.04
N ALA A 22 1.33 7.71 5.68
CA ALA A 22 1.65 6.99 6.91
C ALA A 22 2.69 5.89 6.65
N GLN A 23 2.53 5.12 5.58
CA GLN A 23 3.46 4.05 5.20
C GLN A 23 4.84 4.58 4.81
N MET A 24 4.93 5.71 4.09
CA MET A 24 6.21 6.38 3.83
C MET A 24 6.96 6.68 5.13
N ARG A 25 6.26 7.15 6.17
CA ARG A 25 6.89 7.53 7.44
C ARG A 25 7.26 6.32 8.29
N LEU A 26 6.36 5.35 8.41
CA LEU A 26 6.53 4.20 9.30
C LEU A 26 7.53 3.18 8.73
N LEU A 27 7.48 2.96 7.43
CA LEU A 27 8.23 1.92 6.74
C LEU A 27 9.40 2.49 5.91
N GLN A 28 9.56 3.82 5.90
CA GLN A 28 10.59 4.53 5.13
C GLN A 28 10.54 4.24 3.62
N LEU A 29 9.34 4.01 3.09
CA LEU A 29 9.13 3.74 1.67
C LEU A 29 9.20 5.02 0.84
N GLU A 30 9.71 4.88 -0.39
CA GLU A 30 9.57 5.89 -1.44
C GLU A 30 8.09 6.15 -1.76
N ALA A 31 7.78 7.34 -2.28
CA ALA A 31 6.39 7.79 -2.44
C ALA A 31 5.54 6.83 -3.31
N TYR A 32 6.12 6.30 -4.39
CA TYR A 32 5.41 5.37 -5.28
C TYR A 32 5.24 3.98 -4.68
N ASP A 33 6.23 3.49 -3.95
CA ASP A 33 6.15 2.22 -3.24
C ASP A 33 5.06 2.24 -2.17
N ALA A 34 5.05 3.30 -1.38
CA ALA A 34 4.01 3.53 -0.38
C ALA A 34 2.62 3.66 -1.04
N LEU A 35 2.51 4.35 -2.16
CA LEU A 35 1.23 4.49 -2.87
C LEU A 35 0.71 3.13 -3.37
N HIS A 36 1.55 2.34 -4.04
CA HIS A 36 1.17 1.02 -4.53
C HIS A 36 0.80 0.08 -3.38
N TYR A 37 1.55 0.12 -2.27
CA TYR A 37 1.27 -0.70 -1.10
C TYR A 37 -0.01 -0.26 -0.35
N ALA A 38 -0.27 1.05 -0.29
CA ALA A 38 -1.48 1.61 0.28
C ALA A 38 -2.72 1.17 -0.49
N ILE A 39 -2.66 1.19 -1.83
CA ILE A 39 -3.75 0.69 -2.68
C ILE A 39 -4.05 -0.77 -2.35
N ALA A 40 -3.03 -1.62 -2.27
CA ALA A 40 -3.22 -3.04 -1.99
C ALA A 40 -3.79 -3.29 -0.59
N THR A 41 -3.31 -2.54 0.39
CA THR A 41 -3.77 -2.61 1.78
C THR A 41 -5.22 -2.11 1.92
N TYR A 42 -5.54 -0.97 1.30
CA TYR A 42 -6.88 -0.35 1.36
C TYR A 42 -7.96 -1.25 0.74
N HIS A 43 -7.62 -1.94 -0.35
CA HIS A 43 -8.52 -2.89 -1.00
C HIS A 43 -8.47 -4.30 -0.39
N HIS A 44 -7.66 -4.51 0.65
CA HIS A 44 -7.48 -5.81 1.31
C HIS A 44 -7.10 -6.92 0.33
N TYR A 45 -6.22 -6.62 -0.64
CA TYR A 45 -5.68 -7.67 -1.49
C TYR A 45 -4.81 -8.61 -0.66
N ASP A 46 -4.97 -9.91 -0.89
CA ASP A 46 -4.20 -10.94 -0.22
C ASP A 46 -2.71 -10.85 -0.55
N TYR A 47 -2.37 -10.39 -1.76
CA TYR A 47 -1.02 -10.36 -2.28
C TYR A 47 -0.67 -9.02 -2.93
N PHE A 48 0.53 -8.53 -2.63
CA PHE A 48 1.21 -7.46 -3.33
C PHE A 48 2.45 -8.04 -4.03
N ALA A 49 2.34 -8.25 -5.35
CA ALA A 49 3.41 -8.82 -6.15
C ALA A 49 4.31 -7.71 -6.72
N THR A 50 5.61 -7.81 -6.50
CA THR A 50 6.57 -6.82 -7.01
C THR A 50 7.86 -7.47 -7.54
N LEU A 51 8.47 -6.81 -8.53
CA LEU A 51 9.83 -7.11 -8.99
C LEU A 51 10.88 -6.30 -8.20
N ASP A 52 10.44 -5.29 -7.46
CA ASP A 52 11.30 -4.44 -6.66
C ASP A 52 11.87 -5.21 -5.47
N GLY A 53 13.17 -5.49 -5.53
CA GLY A 53 13.87 -6.23 -4.49
C GLY A 53 14.12 -5.42 -3.21
N ASP A 54 14.28 -4.10 -3.34
CA ASP A 54 14.63 -3.22 -2.22
C ASP A 54 13.40 -2.94 -1.37
N PHE A 55 12.23 -2.82 -2.00
CA PHE A 55 10.93 -2.76 -1.33
C PHE A 55 10.71 -3.93 -0.37
N VAL A 56 10.94 -5.16 -0.87
CA VAL A 56 10.76 -6.40 -0.11
C VAL A 56 11.70 -6.44 1.09
N HIS A 57 12.95 -5.99 0.93
CA HIS A 57 13.92 -6.00 2.01
C HIS A 57 13.54 -5.02 3.14
N HIS A 58 13.05 -3.82 2.80
CA HIS A 58 12.61 -2.86 3.81
C HIS A 58 11.49 -3.42 4.69
N LEU A 59 10.48 -4.04 4.09
CA LEU A 59 9.29 -4.52 4.80
C LEU A 59 9.49 -5.81 5.61
N TYR A 60 10.29 -6.77 5.15
CA TYR A 60 10.55 -8.00 5.92
C TYR A 60 11.59 -7.83 7.05
N SER A 61 12.41 -6.77 6.98
CA SER A 61 13.42 -6.48 8.02
C SER A 61 12.81 -5.87 9.28
N GLN A 62 11.66 -5.20 9.15
CA GLN A 62 10.87 -4.71 10.28
C GLN A 62 9.95 -5.85 10.71
N HIS A 63 10.07 -6.30 11.97
CA HIS A 63 9.32 -7.44 12.53
C HIS A 63 7.89 -7.50 11.98
N SER A 64 7.63 -8.48 11.13
CA SER A 64 6.35 -8.65 10.47
C SER A 64 5.29 -8.88 11.53
N ASP A 65 4.46 -7.86 11.77
CA ASP A 65 3.26 -8.00 12.57
C ASP A 65 2.38 -9.08 11.91
N PRO A 66 2.04 -10.18 12.60
CA PRO A 66 1.17 -11.22 12.05
C PRO A 66 -0.21 -10.69 11.62
N ALA A 67 -0.59 -9.46 12.01
CA ALA A 67 -1.80 -8.77 11.56
C ALA A 67 -1.70 -8.16 10.14
N THR A 68 -0.57 -8.29 9.45
CA THR A 68 -0.41 -7.75 8.09
C THR A 68 -1.34 -8.49 7.13
N ILE A 69 -2.39 -7.82 6.66
CA ILE A 69 -3.44 -8.40 5.81
C ILE A 69 -2.91 -8.74 4.41
N THR A 70 -2.06 -7.87 3.85
CA THR A 70 -1.50 -8.03 2.50
C THR A 70 -0.11 -8.67 2.54
N LYS A 71 0.05 -9.82 1.89
CA LYS A 71 1.33 -10.54 1.81
C LYS A 71 2.16 -10.03 0.63
N ILE A 72 3.44 -9.80 0.84
CA ILE A 72 4.34 -9.34 -0.22
C ILE A 72 4.92 -10.56 -0.93
N VAL A 73 4.94 -10.55 -2.25
CA VAL A 73 5.53 -11.62 -3.07
C VAL A 73 6.51 -11.00 -4.05
N LYS A 74 7.79 -11.37 -3.94
CA LYS A 74 8.77 -11.05 -4.98
C LYS A 74 8.59 -12.01 -6.15
N ILE A 75 8.30 -11.47 -7.33
CA ILE A 75 8.29 -12.24 -8.58
C ILE A 75 9.68 -12.15 -9.21
N ALA A 76 10.16 -13.22 -9.81
CA ALA A 76 11.48 -13.33 -10.46
C ALA A 76 11.31 -13.77 -11.91
#